data_AF-A0A372F8C9-F1
#
_entry.id   AF-A0A372F8C9-F1
#
_cell.length_a   1.000
_cell.length_b   1.000
_cell.length_c   1.000
_cell.angle_alpha   90.00
_cell.angle_beta   90.00
_cell.angle_gamma   90.00
#
_symmetry.space_group_name_H-M   'P 1'
#
loop_
_entity.id
_entity.type
_entity.pdbx_description
1 polymer ?
#
loop_
_entity_poly.entity_id
_entity_poly.type
_entity_poly.pdbx_seq_one_letter_code
_entity_poly.pdbx_strand_id
1 'polypeptide(L)'
;MISIVLITIGTFLYYSKSKYFPKSFKSIKSNSWINLIFILAGTGLLVVDWGWASGVLLALCIYMLAIVALQLALVVRERLSSKS
;
A
#
# COMPACT_ATOMS: atom_id res chain seq x y z
N MET A 1 12.02 8.19 -5.29
CA MET A 1 11.65 6.77 -5.55
C MET A 1 11.39 6.00 -4.25
N ILE A 2 12.27 6.11 -3.24
CA ILE A 2 12.12 5.43 -1.94
C ILE A 2 10.78 5.72 -1.25
N SER A 3 10.32 6.97 -1.30
CA SER A 3 9.05 7.41 -0.71
C SER A 3 7.84 6.64 -1.25
N ILE A 4 7.81 6.38 -2.57
CA ILE A 4 6.76 5.60 -3.24
C ILE A 4 6.77 4.16 -2.76
N VAL A 5 7.96 3.57 -2.63
CA VAL A 5 8.14 2.19 -2.17
C VAL A 5 7.66 2.04 -0.72
N LEU A 6 8.04 2.97 0.16
CA LEU A 6 7.62 2.97 1.57
C LEU A 6 6.09 3.06 1.71
N ILE A 7 5.45 3.99 0.98
CA ILE A 7 3.99 4.12 0.99
C ILE A 7 3.33 2.83 0.47
N THR A 8 3.86 2.25 -0.60
CA THR A 8 3.28 1.05 -1.22
C THR A 8 3.41 -0.18 -0.31
N ILE A 9 4.58 -0.38 0.34
CA ILE A 9 4.79 -1.46 1.32
C ILE A 9 3.86 -1.28 2.53
N GLY A 10 3.79 -0.06 3.08
CA GLY A 10 2.89 0.24 4.19
C GLY A 10 1.42 -0.03 3.83
N THR A 11 1.01 0.36 2.62
CA THR A 11 -0.32 0.09 2.06
C THR A 11 -0.58 -1.40 1.91
N PHE A 12 0.39 -2.17 1.41
CA PHE A 12 0.26 -3.62 1.27
C PHE A 12 0.08 -4.31 2.61
N LEU A 13 0.92 -3.98 3.61
CA LEU A 13 0.84 -4.54 4.95
C LEU A 13 -0.44 -4.11 5.68
N TYR A 14 -0.97 -2.93 5.37
CA TYR A 14 -2.27 -2.49 5.86
C TYR A 14 -3.40 -3.30 5.23
N TYR A 15 -3.38 -3.44 3.90
CA TYR A 15 -4.42 -4.13 3.16
C TYR A 15 -4.43 -5.65 3.42
N SER A 16 -3.27 -6.26 3.75
CA SER A 16 -3.19 -7.70 4.06
C SER A 16 -3.97 -8.15 5.30
N LYS A 17 -4.40 -7.19 6.14
CA LYS A 17 -5.29 -7.43 7.28
C LYS A 17 -6.76 -7.19 6.97
N SER A 18 -7.06 -6.61 5.81
CA SER A 18 -8.42 -6.28 5.43
C SER A 18 -9.26 -7.54 5.25
N LYS A 19 -10.56 -7.45 5.57
CA LYS A 19 -11.53 -8.52 5.31
C LYS A 19 -11.60 -8.89 3.82
N TYR A 20 -11.21 -7.96 2.94
CA TYR A 20 -11.20 -8.12 1.48
C TYR A 20 -9.88 -8.68 0.94
N PHE A 21 -8.96 -9.11 1.81
CA PHE A 21 -7.76 -9.80 1.37
C PHE A 21 -8.10 -11.25 1.01
N PRO A 22 -7.75 -11.73 -0.20
CA PRO A 22 -8.13 -13.06 -0.65
C PRO A 22 -7.50 -14.14 0.22
N LYS A 23 -8.31 -15.12 0.63
CA LYS A 23 -7.90 -16.23 1.50
C LYS A 23 -6.82 -17.13 0.87
N SER A 24 -6.68 -17.07 -0.45
CA SER A 24 -5.64 -17.77 -1.22
C SER A 24 -4.23 -17.24 -0.96
N PHE A 25 -4.09 -16.09 -0.31
CA PHE A 25 -2.81 -15.54 0.11
C PHE A 25 -2.60 -15.65 1.61
N LYS A 26 -1.37 -16.02 2.01
CA LYS A 26 -0.97 -15.99 3.41
C LYS A 26 -0.90 -14.53 3.87
N SER A 27 -1.81 -14.14 4.77
CA SER A 27 -1.77 -12.83 5.41
C SER A 27 -0.44 -12.65 6.15
N ILE A 28 0.24 -11.53 5.90
CA ILE A 28 1.43 -11.16 6.64
C ILE A 28 1.00 -10.63 8.00
N LYS A 29 1.48 -11.27 9.08
CA LYS A 29 1.31 -10.79 10.45
C LYS A 29 2.16 -9.52 10.65
N SER A 30 1.66 -8.38 10.19
CA SER A 30 2.25 -7.07 10.47
C SER A 30 1.60 -6.45 11.71
N ASN A 31 2.29 -5.56 12.42
CA ASN A 31 1.66 -4.72 13.44
C ASN A 31 1.07 -3.47 12.76
N SER A 32 -0.14 -3.03 13.15
CA SER A 32 -0.79 -1.88 12.49
C SER A 32 0.05 -0.61 12.61
N TRP A 33 0.81 -0.49 13.70
CA TRP A 33 1.77 0.60 13.91
C TRP A 33 2.90 0.62 12.89
N ILE A 34 3.42 -0.54 12.50
CA ILE A 34 4.51 -0.64 11.52
C ILE A 34 4.03 -0.15 10.15
N ASN A 35 2.81 -0.52 9.76
CA ASN A 35 2.20 -0.08 8.50
C ASN A 35 2.09 1.45 8.44
N LEU A 36 1.66 2.05 9.55
CA LEU A 36 1.45 3.49 9.67
C LEU A 36 2.80 4.24 9.65
N ILE A 37 3.83 3.68 10.30
CA ILE A 37 5.21 4.22 10.24
C ILE A 37 5.73 4.25 8.81
N PHE A 38 5.54 3.18 8.03
CA PHE A 38 5.99 3.14 6.64
C PHE A 38 5.29 4.20 5.77
N ILE A 39 3.97 4.36 5.93
CA ILE A 39 3.21 5.37 5.20
C ILE A 39 3.67 6.78 5.62
N LEU A 40 3.79 7.06 6.91
CA LEU A 40 4.23 8.36 7.41
C LEU A 40 5.67 8.69 7.01
N ALA A 41 6.58 7.72 7.05
CA ALA A 41 7.96 7.91 6.61
C ALA A 41 8.03 8.26 5.12
N GLY A 42 7.27 7.55 4.29
CA GLY A 42 7.18 7.87 2.86
C GLY A 42 6.54 9.24 2.60
N THR A 43 5.46 9.58 3.31
CA THR A 43 4.84 10.91 3.22
C THR A 43 5.81 12.00 3.68
N GLY A 44 6.52 11.78 4.78
CA GLY A 44 7.50 12.73 5.32
C GLY A 44 8.61 13.04 4.32
N LEU A 45 9.14 12.02 3.64
CA LEU A 45 10.11 12.22 2.56
C LEU A 45 9.54 13.07 1.41
N LEU A 46 8.29 12.84 1.00
CA LEU A 46 7.66 13.65 -0.04
C LEU A 46 7.41 15.10 0.39
N VAL A 47 7.07 15.30 1.66
CA VAL A 47 6.89 16.64 2.23
C VAL A 47 8.20 17.41 2.30
N VAL A 48 9.31 16.74 2.63
CA VAL A 48 10.65 17.36 2.63
C VAL A 48 11.07 17.76 1.22
N ASP A 49 10.81 16.90 0.22
CA ASP A 49 11.25 17.14 -1.15
C ASP A 49 10.37 18.15 -1.93
N TRP A 50 9.04 18.13 -1.73
CA TRP A 50 8.07 18.89 -2.56
C TRP A 50 7.28 19.94 -1.77
N GLY A 51 7.54 20.10 -0.48
CA GLY A 51 6.79 20.94 0.42
C GLY A 51 5.52 20.27 0.95
N TRP A 52 4.94 20.87 2.00
CA TRP A 52 3.86 20.24 2.78
C TRP A 52 2.60 19.94 1.96
N ALA A 53 2.09 20.89 1.17
CA ALA A 53 0.85 20.71 0.43
C ALA A 53 1.01 19.70 -0.73
N SER A 54 2.01 19.92 -1.59
CA SER A 54 2.27 19.06 -2.75
C SER A 54 2.74 17.68 -2.33
N GLY A 55 3.60 17.57 -1.31
CA GLY A 55 4.08 16.30 -0.79
C GLY A 55 2.97 15.45 -0.19
N VAL A 56 2.06 16.05 0.58
CA VAL A 56 0.88 15.34 1.13
C VAL A 56 -0.07 14.93 0.02
N LEU A 57 -0.35 15.82 -0.94
CA LEU A 57 -1.23 15.50 -2.08
C LEU A 57 -0.66 14.33 -2.90
N LEU A 58 0.64 14.35 -3.19
CA LEU A 58 1.31 13.29 -3.93
C LEU A 58 1.32 11.98 -3.15
N ALA A 59 1.55 12.03 -1.83
CA ALA A 59 1.48 10.85 -0.97
C ALA A 59 0.07 10.20 -0.99
N LEU A 60 -0.98 11.02 -0.95
CA LEU A 60 -2.37 10.55 -1.08
C LEU A 60 -2.63 9.91 -2.44
N CYS A 61 -2.16 10.53 -3.53
CA CYS A 61 -2.27 9.95 -4.87
C CYS A 61 -1.57 8.58 -4.95
N ILE A 62 -0.34 8.47 -4.43
CA ILE A 62 0.41 7.21 -4.40
C ILE A 62 -0.32 6.16 -3.56
N TYR A 63 -0.85 6.55 -2.41
CA TYR A 63 -1.60 5.66 -1.52
C TYR A 63 -2.85 5.11 -2.21
N MET A 64 -3.66 5.98 -2.83
CA MET A 64 -4.86 5.57 -3.58
C MET A 64 -4.51 4.64 -4.74
N LEU A 65 -3.46 4.99 -5.51
CA LEU A 65 -2.99 4.18 -6.61
C LEU A 65 -2.51 2.80 -6.14
N ALA A 66 -1.78 2.75 -5.02
CA ALA A 66 -1.32 1.51 -4.42
C ALA A 66 -2.50 0.61 -4.01
N ILE A 67 -3.57 1.16 -3.42
CA ILE A 67 -4.77 0.38 -3.09
C ILE A 67 -5.41 -0.21 -4.35
N VAL A 68 -5.65 0.62 -5.38
CA VAL A 68 -6.31 0.17 -6.62
C VAL A 68 -5.47 -0.89 -7.33
N ALA A 69 -4.17 -0.65 -7.48
CA ALA A 69 -3.25 -1.61 -8.10
C ALA A 69 -3.23 -2.94 -7.35
N LEU A 70 -3.26 -2.88 -6.02
CA LEU A 70 -3.24 -4.06 -5.16
C LEU A 70 -4.57 -4.83 -5.25
N GLN A 71 -5.71 -4.15 -5.24
CA GLN A 71 -7.02 -4.78 -5.48
C GLN A 71 -7.09 -5.47 -6.84
N LEU A 72 -6.65 -4.79 -7.90
CA LEU A 72 -6.60 -5.36 -9.25
C LEU A 72 -5.69 -6.59 -9.31
N ALA A 73 -4.48 -6.52 -8.74
CA ALA A 73 -3.54 -7.62 -8.72
C ALA A 73 -4.11 -8.85 -8.00
N LEU A 74 -4.81 -8.64 -6.89
CA LEU A 74 -5.47 -9.71 -6.14
C LEU A 74 -6.60 -10.36 -6.93
N VAL A 75 -7.48 -9.58 -7.56
CA VAL A 75 -8.59 -10.08 -8.40
C VAL A 75 -8.06 -10.87 -9.60
N VAL A 76 -7.03 -10.36 -10.28
CA VAL A 76 -6.41 -11.05 -11.42
C VAL A 76 -5.80 -12.38 -10.98
N ARG A 77 -5.06 -12.40 -9.87
CA ARG A 77 -4.47 -13.64 -9.36
C ARG A 77 -5.53 -14.66 -8.92
N GLU A 78 -6.61 -14.23 -8.28
CA GLU A 78 -7.70 -15.13 -7.90
C GLU A 78 -8.35 -15.79 -9.14
N ARG A 79 -8.58 -15.01 -10.21
CA ARG A 79 -9.09 -15.56 -11.49
C ARG A 79 -8.10 -16.49 -12.20
N LEU A 80 -6.80 -16.27 -12.06
CA LEU A 80 -5.79 -17.18 -12.62
C LEU A 80 -5.72 -18.47 -11.82
N SER A 81 -5.83 -18.39 -10.49
CA SER A 81 -5.80 -19.56 -9.61
C SER A 81 -7.03 -20.45 -9.75
N SER A 82 -8.21 -19.91 -10.09
CA SER A 82 -9.43 -20.71 -10.26
C SER A 82 -9.52 -21.44 -11.59
N LYS A 83 -8.63 -21.13 -12.55
CA LYS A 83 -8.52 -21.80 -13.84
C LYS A 83 -7.48 -22.93 -13.87
N SER A 84 -6.67 -23.05 -12.82
CA SER A 84 -5.66 -24.11 -12.62
C SER A 84 -6.24 -25.26 -11.82
#